data_AF-A0A170XX78-F1
#
_entry.id   AF-A0A170XX78-F1
#
_cell.length_a   1.000
_cell.length_b   1.000
_cell.length_c   1.000
_cell.angle_alpha   90.00
_cell.angle_beta   90.00
_cell.angle_gamma   90.00
#
_symmetry.space_group_name_H-M   'P 1'
#
loop_
_entity.id
_entity.type
_entity.pdbx_description
1 polymer ?
#
loop_
_entity_poly.entity_id
_entity_poly.type
_entity_poly.pdbx_seq_one_letter_code
_entity_poly.pdbx_strand_id
1 'polypeptide(L)'
;RQLTPSEVSLLNRPSAFDVGHTLVHLAIRFHREDMLAMLVSSIDGGGPGLKRVPSYVAPELASAIRRHAATIFNAKHSHSLPFPFVTEFTTFILPAEIEDLPSSVQEQLFEELLDKDVQQQLESEPAVINWSVEITVQLGSRLYALWNRSQGDCLLDSLMQATWGVFDRDSLLRGALADSLTHGGQLLYPRWLESETRQARQLEFSLSEAQWAEDWSSLVGRASQPGASLQQLHVFALAHVLRRPVIVYGVKFVKSFRGEDIGYAGFQGVYLPLLWEPSFCSVTPVALGYTRGHFSALVPVEHSRTHEMGVPNNMVRVCYLPLVDSERKLLPIHFLTKAEVGSEEHLLRQWLDVSTTDGGLLVAK
;
A
#
# COMPACT_ATOMS: atom_id res chain seq x y z
N ARG A 1 -23.44 -17.18 11.93
CA ARG A 1 -24.60 -18.02 11.56
C ARG A 1 -24.78 -19.11 12.61
N GLN A 2 -26.01 -19.43 12.96
CA GLN A 2 -26.37 -20.48 13.90
C GLN A 2 -26.94 -21.69 13.18
N LEU A 3 -26.74 -22.90 13.71
CA LEU A 3 -27.34 -24.12 13.19
C LEU A 3 -28.87 -24.08 13.33
N THR A 4 -29.56 -24.42 12.25
CA THR A 4 -31.03 -24.57 12.20
C THR A 4 -31.46 -25.99 12.62
N PRO A 5 -32.73 -26.20 13.02
CA PRO A 5 -33.24 -27.54 13.37
C PRO A 5 -33.05 -28.58 12.26
N SER A 6 -33.25 -28.20 11.00
CA SER A 6 -33.04 -29.07 9.84
C SER A 6 -31.58 -29.49 9.67
N GLU A 7 -30.64 -28.57 9.92
CA GLU A 7 -29.20 -28.87 9.83
C GLU A 7 -28.74 -29.78 10.97
N VAL A 8 -29.26 -29.60 12.19
CA VAL A 8 -28.96 -30.49 13.32
C VAL A 8 -29.49 -31.90 13.06
N SER A 9 -30.72 -32.02 12.52
CA SER A 9 -31.28 -33.31 12.11
C SER A 9 -30.46 -33.97 11.01
N LEU A 10 -29.94 -33.20 10.05
CA LEU A 10 -29.10 -33.70 8.97
C LEU A 10 -27.73 -34.18 9.48
N LEU A 11 -27.13 -33.45 10.41
CA LEU A 11 -25.82 -33.78 11.00
C LEU A 11 -25.88 -35.01 11.92
N ASN A 12 -27.06 -35.36 12.44
CA ASN A 12 -27.37 -36.59 13.18
C ASN A 12 -26.32 -37.00 14.23
N ARG A 13 -25.79 -36.02 14.97
CA ARG A 13 -24.81 -36.24 16.04
C ARG A 13 -25.19 -35.39 17.27
N PRO A 14 -26.18 -35.85 18.07
CA PRO A 14 -26.76 -35.05 19.16
C PRO A 14 -25.76 -34.75 20.29
N SER A 15 -24.68 -35.53 20.42
CA SER A 15 -23.59 -35.25 21.37
C SER A 15 -22.69 -34.07 20.96
N ALA A 16 -22.80 -33.59 19.72
CA ALA A 16 -21.91 -32.60 19.13
C ALA A 16 -22.64 -31.31 18.69
N PHE A 17 -23.81 -31.44 18.07
CA PHE A 17 -24.52 -30.34 17.42
C PHE A 17 -25.88 -30.10 18.06
N ASP A 18 -26.19 -28.83 18.29
CA ASP A 18 -27.47 -28.38 18.82
C ASP A 18 -27.90 -27.12 18.07
N VAL A 19 -29.21 -26.84 18.09
CA VAL A 19 -29.79 -25.67 17.45
C VAL A 19 -29.22 -24.42 18.12
N GLY A 20 -28.80 -23.43 17.34
CA GLY A 20 -28.14 -22.24 17.88
C GLY A 20 -26.61 -22.35 18.00
N HIS A 21 -26.01 -23.55 17.88
CA HIS A 21 -24.55 -23.65 17.86
C HIS A 21 -23.96 -22.88 16.67
N THR A 22 -22.85 -22.21 16.90
CA THR A 22 -22.04 -21.50 15.90
C THR A 22 -20.71 -22.21 15.75
N LEU A 23 -19.92 -21.87 14.73
CA LEU A 23 -18.56 -22.38 14.60
C LEU A 23 -17.70 -22.07 15.84
N VAL A 24 -17.93 -20.93 16.52
CA VAL A 24 -17.26 -20.58 17.78
C VAL A 24 -17.65 -21.54 18.89
N HIS A 25 -18.95 -21.79 19.08
CA HIS A 25 -19.43 -22.74 20.09
C HIS A 25 -18.82 -24.13 19.86
N LEU A 26 -18.75 -24.57 18.60
CA LEU A 26 -18.16 -25.86 18.24
C LEU A 26 -16.64 -25.87 18.44
N ALA A 27 -15.93 -24.80 18.08
CA ALA A 27 -14.49 -24.71 18.29
C ALA A 27 -14.12 -24.77 19.78
N ILE A 28 -14.86 -24.09 20.65
CA ILE A 28 -14.70 -24.18 22.11
C ILE A 28 -15.00 -25.61 22.59
N ARG A 29 -16.15 -26.17 22.19
CA ARG A 29 -16.60 -27.51 22.62
C ARG A 29 -15.62 -28.62 22.26
N PHE A 30 -14.94 -28.49 21.12
CA PHE A 30 -13.96 -29.47 20.63
C PHE A 30 -12.51 -29.09 20.93
N HIS A 31 -12.26 -28.09 21.77
CA HIS A 31 -10.92 -27.61 22.13
C HIS A 31 -10.03 -27.30 20.90
N ARG A 32 -10.64 -26.69 19.88
CA ARG A 32 -9.97 -26.26 18.64
C ARG A 32 -9.55 -24.80 18.77
N GLU A 33 -8.56 -24.56 19.62
CA GLU A 33 -8.00 -23.23 19.91
C GLU A 33 -7.46 -22.55 18.63
N ASP A 34 -6.92 -23.33 17.70
CA ASP A 34 -6.46 -22.91 16.38
C ASP A 34 -7.59 -22.28 15.54
N MET A 35 -8.74 -22.95 15.48
CA MET A 35 -9.91 -22.45 14.76
C MET A 35 -10.62 -21.35 15.53
N LEU A 36 -10.58 -21.37 16.86
CA LEU A 36 -11.19 -20.34 17.69
C LEU A 36 -10.51 -18.98 17.46
N ALA A 37 -9.17 -18.93 17.42
CA ALA A 37 -8.43 -17.71 17.13
C ALA A 37 -8.76 -17.13 15.74
N MET A 38 -8.87 -18.00 14.73
CA MET A 38 -9.33 -17.63 13.38
C MET A 38 -10.77 -17.11 13.37
N LEU A 39 -11.68 -17.79 14.06
CA LEU A 39 -13.10 -17.43 14.08
C LEU A 39 -13.34 -16.14 14.85
N VAL A 40 -12.64 -15.92 15.97
CA VAL A 40 -12.73 -14.68 16.76
C VAL A 40 -12.18 -13.49 15.97
N SER A 41 -11.02 -13.63 15.34
CA SER A 41 -10.48 -12.59 14.44
C SER A 41 -11.37 -12.32 13.22
N SER A 42 -12.18 -13.30 12.80
CA SER A 42 -13.20 -13.14 11.76
C SER A 42 -14.50 -12.47 12.28
N ILE A 43 -14.75 -12.45 13.60
CA ILE A 43 -15.97 -11.98 14.26
C ILE A 43 -15.84 -10.55 14.81
N ASP A 44 -14.63 -10.07 15.09
CA ASP A 44 -14.33 -8.62 15.11
C ASP A 44 -14.73 -7.94 13.78
N GLY A 45 -15.01 -8.80 12.78
CA GLY A 45 -15.77 -8.64 11.57
C GLY A 45 -17.30 -8.36 11.64
N GLY A 46 -17.95 -8.04 12.78
CA GLY A 46 -19.43 -8.16 12.88
C GLY A 46 -20.22 -7.15 13.73
N GLY A 47 -19.56 -6.24 14.45
CA GLY A 47 -20.20 -5.24 15.33
C GLY A 47 -20.04 -3.79 14.82
N PRO A 48 -20.62 -2.78 15.52
CA PRO A 48 -20.24 -1.39 15.32
C PRO A 48 -18.72 -1.26 15.58
N GLY A 49 -17.95 -0.88 14.56
CA GLY A 49 -16.48 -1.00 14.52
C GLY A 49 -15.94 -1.97 13.46
N LEU A 50 -16.83 -2.69 12.76
CA LEU A 50 -16.48 -3.57 11.64
C LEU A 50 -16.00 -2.78 10.41
N LYS A 51 -14.81 -3.13 9.92
CA LYS A 51 -14.33 -2.66 8.62
C LYS A 51 -15.01 -3.38 7.45
N ARG A 52 -15.71 -2.62 6.59
CA ARG A 52 -16.41 -3.11 5.39
C ARG A 52 -15.72 -2.64 4.13
N VAL A 53 -14.62 -3.29 3.79
CA VAL A 53 -13.90 -3.02 2.54
C VAL A 53 -14.53 -3.77 1.36
N PRO A 54 -14.39 -3.29 0.10
CA PRO A 54 -14.96 -3.95 -1.08
C PRO A 54 -14.62 -5.44 -1.20
N SER A 55 -13.38 -5.81 -0.83
CA SER A 55 -12.91 -7.19 -0.84
C SER A 55 -13.65 -8.13 0.13
N TYR A 56 -14.23 -7.60 1.21
CA TYR A 56 -15.00 -8.39 2.18
C TYR A 56 -16.48 -8.46 1.82
N VAL A 57 -17.00 -7.39 1.21
CA VAL A 57 -18.40 -7.34 0.76
C VAL A 57 -18.64 -8.28 -0.42
N ALA A 58 -17.70 -8.37 -1.36
CA ALA A 58 -17.83 -9.21 -2.56
C ALA A 58 -16.61 -10.16 -2.72
N PRO A 59 -16.48 -11.22 -1.90
CA PRO A 59 -15.29 -12.07 -1.88
C PRO A 59 -15.05 -12.84 -3.19
N GLU A 60 -16.12 -13.27 -3.88
CA GLU A 60 -16.03 -13.96 -5.18
C GLU A 60 -15.51 -13.03 -6.27
N LEU A 61 -16.00 -11.78 -6.31
CA LEU A 61 -15.51 -10.76 -7.23
C LEU A 61 -14.06 -10.39 -6.92
N ALA A 62 -13.71 -10.22 -5.64
CA ALA A 62 -12.34 -9.96 -5.22
C ALA A 62 -11.40 -11.10 -5.64
N SER A 63 -11.84 -12.36 -5.56
CA SER A 63 -11.09 -13.52 -6.06
C SER A 63 -10.95 -13.49 -7.59
N ALA A 64 -11.99 -13.12 -8.33
CA ALA A 64 -11.92 -12.96 -9.77
C ALA A 64 -10.93 -11.85 -10.19
N ILE A 65 -10.94 -10.71 -9.48
CA ILE A 65 -9.98 -9.62 -9.68
C ILE A 65 -8.54 -10.10 -9.45
N ARG A 66 -8.27 -10.84 -8.36
CA ARG A 66 -6.92 -11.41 -8.12
C ARG A 66 -6.49 -12.40 -9.20
N ARG A 67 -7.40 -13.25 -9.67
CA ARG A 67 -7.10 -14.14 -10.80
C ARG A 67 -6.77 -13.35 -12.07
N HIS A 68 -7.52 -12.30 -12.37
CA HIS A 68 -7.23 -11.42 -13.49
C HIS A 68 -5.87 -10.70 -13.32
N ALA A 69 -5.60 -10.16 -12.13
CA ALA A 69 -4.30 -9.59 -11.79
C ALA A 69 -3.18 -10.62 -12.06
N ALA A 70 -3.32 -11.86 -11.62
CA ALA A 70 -2.32 -12.89 -11.92
C ALA A 70 -2.10 -13.15 -13.42
N THR A 71 -3.14 -12.99 -14.28
CA THR A 71 -2.98 -13.15 -15.73
C THR A 71 -2.20 -12.03 -16.41
N ILE A 72 -2.18 -10.83 -15.83
CA ILE A 72 -1.42 -9.69 -16.36
C ILE A 72 0.02 -9.65 -15.81
N PHE A 73 0.39 -10.54 -14.90
CA PHE A 73 1.77 -10.70 -14.47
C PHE A 73 2.55 -11.50 -15.50
N ASN A 74 3.51 -10.85 -16.13
CA ASN A 74 4.51 -11.56 -16.91
C ASN A 74 5.59 -12.10 -15.95
N ALA A 75 5.50 -13.39 -15.65
CA ALA A 75 6.50 -14.10 -14.85
C ALA A 75 7.68 -14.65 -15.70
N LYS A 76 7.67 -14.43 -17.02
CA LYS A 76 8.77 -14.88 -17.87
C LYS A 76 9.93 -13.90 -17.72
N HIS A 77 11.09 -14.41 -17.31
CA HIS A 77 12.36 -13.69 -17.33
C HIS A 77 12.91 -13.45 -18.76
N SER A 78 12.03 -13.26 -19.75
CA SER A 78 12.40 -13.12 -21.17
C SER A 78 12.86 -11.70 -21.55
N HIS A 79 12.91 -10.78 -20.58
CA HIS A 79 13.36 -9.40 -20.76
C HIS A 79 14.73 -9.18 -20.12
N SER A 80 15.31 -8.01 -20.37
CA SER A 80 16.64 -7.62 -19.85
C SER A 80 16.74 -7.65 -18.33
N LEU A 81 15.63 -7.46 -17.61
CA LEU A 81 15.59 -7.61 -16.16
C LEU A 81 14.88 -8.90 -15.75
N PRO A 82 15.40 -9.63 -14.76
CA PRO A 82 14.82 -10.87 -14.26
C PRO A 82 13.70 -10.62 -13.23
N PHE A 83 12.88 -9.58 -13.41
CA PHE A 83 11.76 -9.27 -12.53
C PHE A 83 10.44 -9.71 -13.14
N PRO A 84 9.54 -10.35 -12.38
CA PRO A 84 8.12 -10.40 -12.75
C PRO A 84 7.57 -8.98 -12.86
N PHE A 85 6.70 -8.71 -13.83
CA PHE A 85 6.13 -7.38 -14.00
C PHE A 85 4.70 -7.39 -14.54
N VAL A 86 3.94 -6.35 -14.24
CA VAL A 86 2.57 -6.16 -14.75
C VAL A 86 2.58 -5.68 -16.20
N THR A 87 1.71 -6.23 -17.05
CA THR A 87 1.58 -5.77 -18.45
C THR A 87 0.54 -4.67 -18.62
N GLU A 88 -0.39 -4.54 -17.67
CA GLU A 88 -1.47 -3.57 -17.68
C GLU A 88 -1.45 -2.73 -16.40
N PHE A 89 -1.87 -1.47 -16.51
CA PHE A 89 -1.86 -0.52 -15.39
C PHE A 89 -3.28 -0.27 -14.89
N THR A 90 -3.48 -0.38 -13.58
CA THR A 90 -4.75 -0.08 -12.91
C THR A 90 -4.48 0.80 -11.70
N THR A 91 -5.35 1.77 -11.44
CA THR A 91 -5.35 2.61 -10.23
C THR A 91 -6.74 2.63 -9.64
N PHE A 92 -6.83 2.40 -8.34
CA PHE A 92 -8.08 2.45 -7.60
C PHE A 92 -8.35 3.88 -7.11
N ILE A 93 -9.59 4.32 -7.27
CA ILE A 93 -10.09 5.63 -6.85
C ILE A 93 -11.45 5.41 -6.20
N LEU A 94 -11.79 6.18 -5.17
CA LEU A 94 -13.11 6.12 -4.56
C LEU A 94 -14.16 6.75 -5.50
N PRO A 95 -15.34 6.12 -5.68
CA PRO A 95 -16.37 6.61 -6.59
C PRO A 95 -16.92 7.98 -6.20
N ALA A 96 -17.24 8.81 -7.18
CA ALA A 96 -17.81 10.16 -6.98
C ALA A 96 -19.21 10.10 -6.34
N GLU A 97 -19.94 9.01 -6.58
CA GLU A 97 -21.27 8.75 -6.06
C GLU A 97 -21.31 8.67 -4.53
N ILE A 98 -20.16 8.60 -3.85
CA ILE A 98 -20.09 8.76 -2.39
C ILE A 98 -20.60 10.15 -1.98
N GLU A 99 -20.31 11.19 -2.77
CA GLU A 99 -20.74 12.57 -2.50
C GLU A 99 -22.27 12.72 -2.56
N ASP A 100 -22.96 11.87 -3.32
CA ASP A 100 -24.42 11.86 -3.47
C ASP A 100 -25.15 11.21 -2.28
N LEU A 101 -24.43 10.49 -1.41
CA LEU A 101 -25.01 9.83 -0.23
C LEU A 101 -25.38 10.85 0.86
N PRO A 102 -26.38 10.57 1.72
CA PRO A 102 -26.64 11.40 2.89
C PRO A 102 -25.41 11.49 3.80
N SER A 103 -25.16 12.64 4.43
CA SER A 103 -23.93 12.89 5.22
C SER A 103 -23.69 11.82 6.30
N SER A 104 -24.74 11.37 7.00
CA SER A 104 -24.63 10.31 8.00
C SER A 104 -24.18 8.96 7.41
N VAL A 105 -24.57 8.68 6.16
CA VAL A 105 -24.15 7.47 5.43
C VAL A 105 -22.73 7.62 4.92
N GLN A 106 -22.31 8.81 4.48
CA GLN A 106 -20.91 9.08 4.11
C GLN A 106 -19.98 8.89 5.32
N GLU A 107 -20.35 9.43 6.48
CA GLU A 107 -19.60 9.26 7.73
C GLU A 107 -19.47 7.78 8.09
N GLN A 108 -20.56 7.03 8.06
CA GLN A 108 -20.54 5.59 8.32
C GLN A 108 -19.68 4.83 7.29
N LEU A 109 -19.81 5.14 5.99
CA LEU A 109 -19.00 4.54 4.94
C LEU A 109 -17.52 4.76 5.20
N PHE A 110 -17.11 5.99 5.50
CA PHE A 110 -15.71 6.30 5.78
C PHE A 110 -15.22 5.68 7.09
N GLU A 111 -16.07 5.51 8.10
CA GLU A 111 -15.74 4.81 9.34
C GLU A 111 -15.45 3.33 9.10
N GLU A 112 -16.25 2.69 8.23
CA GLU A 112 -16.12 1.28 7.89
C GLU A 112 -15.03 1.00 6.84
N LEU A 113 -14.68 1.98 5.99
CA LEU A 113 -13.73 1.80 4.88
C LEU A 113 -12.30 2.26 5.20
N LEU A 114 -12.16 3.39 5.91
CA LEU A 114 -10.86 4.04 6.10
C LEU A 114 -10.19 3.61 7.40
N ASP A 115 -8.87 3.75 7.45
CA ASP A 115 -8.13 3.72 8.69
C ASP A 115 -8.08 5.13 9.29
N LYS A 116 -8.98 5.42 10.24
CA LYS A 116 -9.11 6.74 10.87
C LYS A 116 -7.90 7.10 11.72
N ASP A 117 -7.26 6.12 12.35
CA ASP A 117 -6.07 6.35 13.17
C ASP A 117 -4.88 6.74 12.28
N VAL A 118 -4.67 6.02 11.18
CA VAL A 118 -3.66 6.36 10.17
C VAL A 118 -3.97 7.72 9.54
N GLN A 119 -5.22 7.96 9.13
CA GLN A 119 -5.63 9.24 8.55
C GLN A 119 -5.33 10.39 9.51
N GLN A 120 -5.77 10.29 10.77
CA GLN A 120 -5.54 11.31 11.79
C GLN A 120 -4.05 11.53 12.02
N GLN A 121 -3.25 10.46 12.11
CA GLN A 121 -1.82 10.58 12.34
C GLN A 121 -1.10 11.26 11.18
N LEU A 122 -1.45 10.96 9.93
CA LEU A 122 -0.84 11.58 8.76
C LEU A 122 -1.30 13.03 8.53
N GLU A 123 -2.46 13.42 9.05
CA GLU A 123 -2.97 14.80 8.97
C GLU A 123 -2.64 15.66 10.20
N SER A 124 -2.28 15.05 11.33
CA SER A 124 -1.90 15.76 12.56
C SER A 124 -0.57 16.50 12.42
N GLU A 125 -0.40 17.62 13.12
CA GLU A 125 0.81 18.44 13.02
C GLU A 125 2.09 17.71 13.50
N PRO A 126 3.19 17.73 12.70
CA PRO A 126 3.29 18.28 11.35
C PRO A 126 2.61 17.36 10.31
N ALA A 127 1.68 17.93 9.54
CA ALA A 127 0.89 17.19 8.57
C ALA A 127 1.78 16.65 7.43
N VAL A 128 1.61 15.37 7.14
CA VAL A 128 2.34 14.61 6.12
C VAL A 128 1.53 14.55 4.82
N ILE A 129 0.22 14.36 4.92
CA ILE A 129 -0.73 14.39 3.81
C ILE A 129 -1.72 15.54 4.01
N ASN A 130 -2.40 15.91 2.93
CA ASN A 130 -3.53 16.84 2.94
C ASN A 130 -3.26 18.21 3.61
N TRP A 131 -2.00 18.64 3.68
CA TRP A 131 -1.59 19.90 4.31
C TRP A 131 -1.81 21.13 3.42
N SER A 132 -1.90 20.94 2.10
CA SER A 132 -2.12 22.02 1.14
C SER A 132 -3.60 22.16 0.80
N VAL A 133 -4.20 23.31 1.12
CA VAL A 133 -5.59 23.66 0.76
C VAL A 133 -5.76 23.71 -0.76
N GLU A 134 -4.76 24.18 -1.49
CA GLU A 134 -4.75 24.20 -2.96
C GLU A 134 -4.92 22.79 -3.51
N ILE A 135 -4.10 21.84 -3.07
CA ILE A 135 -4.12 20.47 -3.59
C ILE A 135 -5.38 19.73 -3.12
N THR A 136 -5.72 19.84 -1.84
CA THR A 136 -6.81 19.06 -1.25
C THR A 136 -8.19 19.54 -1.65
N VAL A 137 -8.44 20.85 -1.58
CA VAL A 137 -9.77 21.45 -1.76
C VAL A 137 -9.93 21.98 -3.17
N GLN A 138 -9.02 22.81 -3.65
CA GLN A 138 -9.19 23.50 -4.94
C GLN A 138 -8.99 22.55 -6.12
N LEU A 139 -8.00 21.66 -6.03
CA LEU A 139 -7.70 20.65 -7.04
C LEU A 139 -8.39 19.29 -6.78
N GLY A 140 -9.20 19.17 -5.72
CA GLY A 140 -9.94 17.95 -5.40
C GLY A 140 -9.06 16.70 -5.22
N SER A 141 -7.82 16.88 -4.74
CA SER A 141 -6.84 15.78 -4.61
C SER A 141 -6.61 15.36 -3.16
N ARG A 142 -7.65 15.45 -2.33
CA ARG A 142 -7.62 14.93 -0.96
C ARG A 142 -7.41 13.42 -0.97
N LEU A 143 -6.45 12.95 -0.18
CA LEU A 143 -6.11 11.54 -0.05
C LEU A 143 -6.77 10.91 1.18
N TYR A 144 -7.26 9.69 1.01
CA TYR A 144 -7.89 8.89 2.04
C TYR A 144 -7.11 7.59 2.27
N ALA A 145 -6.77 7.31 3.53
CA ALA A 145 -6.07 6.10 3.95
C ALA A 145 -7.05 4.94 4.06
N LEU A 146 -6.97 3.97 3.14
CA LEU A 146 -7.78 2.76 3.20
C LEU A 146 -7.31 1.85 4.31
N TRP A 147 -8.25 1.26 5.03
CA TRP A 147 -7.95 0.23 6.01
C TRP A 147 -7.49 -1.07 5.33
N ASN A 148 -6.55 -1.78 5.97
CA ASN A 148 -6.17 -3.14 5.60
C ASN A 148 -5.96 -4.02 6.84
N ARG A 149 -5.76 -5.32 6.63
CA ARG A 149 -5.82 -6.36 7.68
C ARG A 149 -4.66 -6.36 8.69
N SER A 150 -3.63 -5.51 8.56
CA SER A 150 -2.53 -5.38 9.54
C SER A 150 -1.81 -6.69 9.95
N GLN A 151 -1.80 -7.70 9.08
CA GLN A 151 -1.26 -9.05 9.35
C GLN A 151 0.20 -9.24 8.86
N GLY A 152 1.01 -8.18 8.85
CA GLY A 152 2.40 -8.23 8.39
C GLY A 152 2.62 -8.10 6.88
N ASP A 153 1.56 -8.18 6.07
CA ASP A 153 1.58 -7.98 4.60
C ASP A 153 1.05 -6.60 4.15
N CYS A 154 0.98 -5.63 5.07
CA CYS A 154 0.33 -4.33 4.83
C CYS A 154 0.86 -3.57 3.60
N LEU A 155 2.16 -3.66 3.27
CA LEU A 155 2.72 -3.05 2.06
C LEU A 155 2.09 -3.63 0.79
N LEU A 156 1.95 -4.95 0.74
CA LEU A 156 1.44 -5.68 -0.43
C LEU A 156 -0.07 -5.49 -0.56
N ASP A 157 -0.78 -5.58 0.57
CA ASP A 157 -2.21 -5.26 0.62
C ASP A 157 -2.47 -3.83 0.17
N SER A 158 -1.67 -2.86 0.63
CA SER A 158 -1.84 -1.45 0.24
C SER A 158 -1.57 -1.20 -1.23
N LEU A 159 -0.56 -1.84 -1.81
CA LEU A 159 -0.28 -1.73 -3.24
C LEU A 159 -1.38 -2.40 -4.08
N MET A 160 -1.85 -3.59 -3.69
CA MET A 160 -2.99 -4.26 -4.34
C MET A 160 -4.27 -3.43 -4.22
N GLN A 161 -4.47 -2.72 -3.11
CA GLN A 161 -5.61 -1.82 -2.92
C GLN A 161 -5.49 -0.57 -3.80
N ALA A 162 -4.34 0.11 -3.81
CA ALA A 162 -4.11 1.31 -4.60
C ALA A 162 -4.19 1.08 -6.12
N THR A 163 -4.10 -0.19 -6.56
CA THR A 163 -4.15 -0.59 -7.96
C THR A 163 -5.47 -1.29 -8.30
N TRP A 164 -5.71 -2.50 -7.80
CA TRP A 164 -6.87 -3.33 -8.14
C TRP A 164 -8.01 -3.29 -7.10
N GLY A 165 -7.88 -2.51 -6.02
CA GLY A 165 -8.91 -2.41 -4.98
C GLY A 165 -9.09 -3.67 -4.12
N VAL A 166 -8.11 -4.57 -4.14
CA VAL A 166 -8.17 -5.85 -3.38
C VAL A 166 -6.94 -6.06 -2.51
N PHE A 167 -6.98 -7.05 -1.61
CA PHE A 167 -5.83 -7.47 -0.80
C PHE A 167 -4.94 -8.49 -1.52
N ASP A 168 -3.67 -8.61 -1.13
CA ASP A 168 -2.74 -9.64 -1.63
C ASP A 168 -2.98 -10.99 -0.93
N ARG A 169 -4.21 -11.51 -1.02
CA ARG A 169 -4.59 -12.77 -0.35
C ARG A 169 -3.96 -14.01 -0.97
N ASP A 170 -3.65 -13.94 -2.27
CA ASP A 170 -3.10 -15.06 -3.03
C ASP A 170 -1.56 -14.95 -3.15
N SER A 171 -0.93 -14.05 -2.38
CA SER A 171 0.52 -13.82 -2.33
C SER A 171 1.14 -13.52 -3.70
N LEU A 172 0.42 -12.81 -4.56
CA LEU A 172 0.84 -12.47 -5.92
C LEU A 172 2.00 -11.48 -5.87
N LEU A 173 1.83 -10.35 -5.15
CA LEU A 173 2.91 -9.37 -5.00
C LEU A 173 4.03 -9.91 -4.10
N ARG A 174 3.70 -10.69 -3.05
CA ARG A 174 4.71 -11.34 -2.20
C ARG A 174 5.63 -12.24 -3.03
N GLY A 175 5.05 -13.11 -3.87
CA GLY A 175 5.79 -14.01 -4.75
C GLY A 175 6.64 -13.24 -5.75
N ALA A 176 6.06 -12.24 -6.43
CA ALA A 176 6.78 -11.42 -7.40
C ALA A 176 7.97 -10.66 -6.77
N LEU A 177 7.81 -10.17 -5.54
CA LEU A 177 8.86 -9.52 -4.77
C LEU A 177 9.99 -10.51 -4.40
N ALA A 178 9.63 -11.69 -3.90
CA ALA A 178 10.60 -12.74 -3.55
C ALA A 178 11.40 -13.18 -4.79
N ASP A 179 10.72 -13.39 -5.92
CA ASP A 179 11.37 -13.74 -7.19
C ASP A 179 12.29 -12.64 -7.67
N SER A 180 11.89 -11.37 -7.53
CA SER A 180 12.68 -10.22 -7.93
C SER A 180 13.98 -10.09 -7.14
N LEU A 181 13.92 -10.25 -5.82
CA LEU A 181 15.12 -10.21 -4.97
C LEU A 181 16.04 -11.40 -5.20
N THR A 182 15.46 -12.59 -5.42
CA THR A 182 16.23 -13.81 -5.68
C THR A 182 16.99 -13.75 -7.01
N HIS A 183 16.33 -13.33 -8.09
CA HIS A 183 16.91 -13.39 -9.44
C HIS A 183 17.53 -12.08 -9.91
N GLY A 184 17.13 -10.95 -9.32
CA GLY A 184 17.64 -9.61 -9.64
C GLY A 184 18.55 -9.02 -8.56
N GLY A 185 19.00 -9.83 -7.60
CA GLY A 185 19.86 -9.39 -6.49
C GLY A 185 21.12 -8.66 -6.96
N GLN A 186 21.75 -9.09 -8.07
CA GLN A 186 22.92 -8.43 -8.65
C GLN A 186 22.67 -6.98 -9.12
N LEU A 187 21.43 -6.61 -9.40
CA LEU A 187 21.04 -5.24 -9.78
C LEU A 187 20.56 -4.41 -8.59
N LEU A 188 19.89 -5.06 -7.64
CA LEU A 188 19.33 -4.43 -6.44
C LEU A 188 20.40 -4.19 -5.36
N TYR A 189 21.30 -5.16 -5.15
CA TYR A 189 22.33 -5.12 -4.12
C TYR A 189 23.25 -3.89 -4.22
N PRO A 190 23.79 -3.50 -5.41
CA PRO A 190 24.65 -2.32 -5.50
C PRO A 190 23.93 -1.03 -5.08
N ARG A 191 22.65 -0.86 -5.47
CA ARG A 191 21.84 0.31 -5.10
C ARG A 191 21.50 0.30 -3.60
N TRP A 192 21.16 -0.86 -3.06
CA TRP A 192 20.93 -1.05 -1.62
C TRP A 192 22.19 -0.72 -0.81
N LEU A 193 23.32 -1.34 -1.15
CA LEU A 193 24.60 -1.17 -0.45
C LEU A 193 25.03 0.30 -0.45
N GLU A 194 24.85 1.01 -1.57
CA GLU A 194 25.20 2.43 -1.64
C GLU A 194 24.31 3.28 -0.73
N SER A 195 23.00 3.01 -0.70
CA SER A 195 22.04 3.68 0.18
C SER A 195 22.38 3.46 1.65
N GLU A 196 22.58 2.20 2.05
CA GLU A 196 22.92 1.83 3.44
C GLU A 196 24.29 2.41 3.84
N THR A 197 25.28 2.37 2.95
CA THR A 197 26.59 2.98 3.20
C THR A 197 26.47 4.48 3.42
N ARG A 198 25.60 5.17 2.66
CA ARG A 198 25.35 6.60 2.81
C ARG A 198 24.71 6.91 4.17
N GLN A 199 23.74 6.11 4.59
CA GLN A 199 23.09 6.24 5.89
C GLN A 199 24.06 5.96 7.05
N ALA A 200 24.84 4.88 6.97
CA ALA A 200 25.84 4.54 7.99
C ALA A 200 26.88 5.66 8.17
N ARG A 201 27.34 6.25 7.05
CA ARG A 201 28.27 7.40 7.07
C ARG A 201 27.67 8.66 7.71
N GLN A 202 26.37 8.92 7.51
CA GLN A 202 25.69 10.04 8.18
C GLN A 202 25.63 9.85 9.69
N LEU A 203 25.68 8.61 10.16
CA LEU A 203 25.73 8.22 11.56
C LEU A 203 27.18 7.92 12.04
N GLU A 204 28.17 8.29 11.24
CA GLU A 204 29.60 8.17 11.54
C GLU A 204 30.08 6.72 11.84
N PHE A 205 29.47 5.72 11.20
CA PHE A 205 29.91 4.33 11.29
C PHE A 205 30.03 3.64 9.92
N SER A 206 30.62 2.44 9.92
CA SER A 206 30.70 1.55 8.76
C SER A 206 30.57 0.09 9.19
N LEU A 207 29.99 -0.73 8.32
CA LEU A 207 29.88 -2.18 8.53
C LEU A 207 30.94 -2.93 7.72
N SER A 208 31.30 -4.11 8.21
CA SER A 208 32.18 -5.06 7.52
C SER A 208 31.46 -5.75 6.36
N GLU A 209 32.20 -6.32 5.41
CA GLU A 209 31.62 -7.09 4.29
C GLU A 209 30.75 -8.25 4.75
N ALA A 210 31.14 -8.91 5.85
CA ALA A 210 30.36 -10.01 6.44
C ALA A 210 29.01 -9.53 6.98
N GLN A 211 28.97 -8.38 7.65
CA GLN A 211 27.74 -7.78 8.15
C GLN A 211 26.82 -7.36 6.99
N TRP A 212 27.38 -6.76 5.93
CA TRP A 212 26.59 -6.44 4.74
C TRP A 212 25.99 -7.67 4.08
N ALA A 213 26.75 -8.76 4.00
CA ALA A 213 26.26 -10.02 3.44
C ALA A 213 25.14 -10.63 4.31
N GLU A 214 25.25 -10.54 5.64
CA GLU A 214 24.22 -11.00 6.57
C GLU A 214 22.94 -10.16 6.46
N ASP A 215 23.06 -8.83 6.47
CA ASP A 215 21.93 -7.90 6.32
C ASP A 215 21.21 -8.11 4.99
N TRP A 216 21.96 -8.26 3.90
CA TRP A 216 21.40 -8.58 2.59
C TRP A 216 20.65 -9.91 2.58
N SER A 217 21.25 -10.97 3.14
CA SER A 217 20.63 -12.29 3.23
C SER A 217 19.32 -12.25 4.04
N SER A 218 19.32 -11.51 5.16
CA SER A 218 18.13 -11.27 5.99
C SER A 218 17.05 -10.52 5.21
N LEU A 219 17.43 -9.49 4.46
CA LEU A 219 16.51 -8.71 3.62
C LEU A 219 15.86 -9.59 2.55
N VAL A 220 16.64 -10.38 1.80
CA VAL A 220 16.13 -11.30 0.78
C VAL A 220 15.22 -12.38 1.41
N GLY A 221 15.64 -12.96 2.54
CA GLY A 221 14.87 -13.99 3.25
C GLY A 221 13.49 -13.49 3.72
N ARG A 222 13.40 -12.22 4.14
CA ARG A 222 12.13 -11.60 4.55
C ARG A 222 11.12 -11.60 3.42
N ALA A 223 11.50 -11.29 2.19
CA ALA A 223 10.58 -11.25 1.05
C ALA A 223 9.81 -12.57 0.86
N SER A 224 10.46 -13.71 1.09
CA SER A 224 9.86 -15.04 0.95
C SER A 224 9.07 -15.51 2.18
N GLN A 225 9.21 -14.85 3.33
CA GLN A 225 8.58 -15.26 4.59
C GLN A 225 7.21 -14.57 4.77
N PRO A 226 6.07 -15.29 4.73
CA PRO A 226 4.75 -14.68 4.91
C PRO A 226 4.63 -13.88 6.22
N GLY A 227 4.02 -12.69 6.15
CA GLY A 227 3.84 -11.81 7.32
C GLY A 227 5.12 -11.16 7.87
N ALA A 228 6.30 -11.43 7.31
CA ALA A 228 7.51 -10.73 7.72
C ALA A 228 7.47 -9.27 7.25
N SER A 229 7.83 -8.34 8.15
CA SER A 229 7.91 -6.92 7.86
C SER A 229 8.91 -6.62 6.74
N LEU A 230 8.47 -5.78 5.81
CA LEU A 230 9.23 -5.36 4.64
C LEU A 230 9.88 -3.98 4.87
N GLN A 231 11.02 -3.79 4.21
CA GLN A 231 11.87 -2.58 4.26
C GLN A 231 11.81 -1.77 2.94
N GLN A 232 12.46 -0.60 2.92
CA GLN A 232 12.46 0.36 1.81
C GLN A 232 12.84 -0.28 0.46
N LEU A 233 13.82 -1.20 0.45
CA LEU A 233 14.23 -1.85 -0.79
C LEU A 233 13.11 -2.71 -1.39
N HIS A 234 12.23 -3.26 -0.57
CA HIS A 234 11.08 -4.02 -1.06
C HIS A 234 10.07 -3.09 -1.77
N VAL A 235 9.89 -1.87 -1.28
CA VAL A 235 9.09 -0.84 -1.98
C VAL A 235 9.72 -0.51 -3.33
N PHE A 236 11.05 -0.34 -3.37
CA PHE A 236 11.80 -0.11 -4.61
C PHE A 236 11.65 -1.28 -5.60
N ALA A 237 11.81 -2.52 -5.15
CA ALA A 237 11.60 -3.70 -6.00
C ALA A 237 10.16 -3.79 -6.51
N LEU A 238 9.16 -3.51 -5.66
CA LEU A 238 7.75 -3.51 -6.05
C LEU A 238 7.42 -2.40 -7.07
N ALA A 239 8.08 -1.25 -7.04
CA ALA A 239 7.95 -0.25 -8.09
C ALA A 239 8.33 -0.81 -9.48
N HIS A 240 9.35 -1.68 -9.53
CA HIS A 240 9.75 -2.36 -10.78
C HIS A 240 8.75 -3.42 -11.19
N VAL A 241 8.21 -4.20 -10.24
CA VAL A 241 7.14 -5.18 -10.49
C VAL A 241 5.90 -4.49 -11.07
N LEU A 242 5.51 -3.35 -10.49
CA LEU A 242 4.36 -2.57 -10.95
C LEU A 242 4.66 -1.70 -12.17
N ARG A 243 5.93 -1.64 -12.62
CA ARG A 243 6.42 -0.77 -13.71
C ARG A 243 5.91 0.68 -13.57
N ARG A 244 5.84 1.19 -12.34
CA ARG A 244 5.37 2.54 -12.06
C ARG A 244 5.95 3.08 -10.75
N PRO A 245 6.12 4.40 -10.61
CA PRO A 245 6.57 5.00 -9.36
C PRO A 245 5.63 4.72 -8.18
N VAL A 246 6.22 4.57 -7.00
CA VAL A 246 5.50 4.51 -5.71
C VAL A 246 5.92 5.72 -4.89
N ILE A 247 4.95 6.54 -4.45
CA ILE A 247 5.19 7.66 -3.54
C ILE A 247 4.73 7.25 -2.15
N VAL A 248 5.63 7.35 -1.17
CA VAL A 248 5.31 7.08 0.22
C VAL A 248 5.32 8.39 1.00
N TYR A 249 4.17 8.72 1.59
CA TYR A 249 3.99 9.79 2.56
C TYR A 249 4.02 9.17 3.95
N GLY A 250 5.00 9.50 4.78
CA GLY A 250 5.16 8.83 6.07
C GLY A 250 5.73 9.71 7.16
N VAL A 251 5.48 9.33 8.40
CA VAL A 251 6.09 9.98 9.55
C VAL A 251 7.63 9.85 9.49
N LYS A 252 8.35 10.91 9.86
CA LYS A 252 9.84 10.88 9.91
C LYS A 252 10.35 9.93 10.98
N PHE A 253 9.69 9.92 12.14
CA PHE A 253 10.06 9.11 13.30
C PHE A 253 8.95 8.13 13.68
N VAL A 254 9.35 6.93 14.08
CA VAL A 254 8.48 5.97 14.74
C VAL A 254 8.41 6.35 16.21
N LYS A 255 7.19 6.53 16.72
CA LYS A 255 6.95 6.88 18.12
C LYS A 255 6.59 5.66 18.96
N SER A 256 7.06 5.64 20.20
CA SER A 256 6.62 4.68 21.22
C SER A 256 5.16 4.92 21.62
N PHE A 257 4.58 4.00 22.39
CA PHE A 257 3.26 4.20 22.99
C PHE A 257 3.18 5.41 23.94
N ARG A 258 4.33 5.91 24.40
CA ARG A 258 4.45 7.14 25.22
C ARG A 258 4.66 8.40 24.39
N GLY A 259 4.77 8.27 23.07
CA GLY A 259 4.98 9.39 22.14
C GLY A 259 6.44 9.77 21.91
N GLU A 260 7.40 9.01 22.46
CA GLU A 260 8.84 9.26 22.32
C GLU A 260 9.35 8.73 20.97
N ASP A 261 10.25 9.46 20.32
CA ASP A 261 10.88 9.00 19.07
C ASP A 261 11.87 7.86 19.38
N ILE A 262 11.56 6.67 18.87
CA ILE A 262 12.35 5.45 19.11
C ILE A 262 13.20 5.03 17.90
N GLY A 263 12.94 5.62 16.75
CA GLY A 263 13.69 5.32 15.54
C GLY A 263 13.27 6.18 14.37
N TYR A 264 14.18 6.31 13.40
CA TYR A 264 13.89 6.94 12.13
C TYR A 264 13.15 5.95 11.22
N ALA A 265 12.00 6.36 10.68
CA ALA A 265 11.20 5.50 9.81
C ALA A 265 11.86 5.34 8.42
N GLY A 266 12.31 6.45 7.83
CA GLY A 266 13.03 6.46 6.56
C GLY A 266 12.25 5.97 5.33
N PHE A 267 10.93 5.80 5.40
CA PHE A 267 10.12 5.37 4.25
C PHE A 267 9.58 6.51 3.39
N GLN A 268 9.47 7.74 3.93
CA GLN A 268 8.97 8.87 3.14
C GLN A 268 9.86 9.10 1.92
N GLY A 269 9.25 9.25 0.74
CA GLY A 269 9.98 9.52 -0.49
C GLY A 269 9.35 8.94 -1.74
N VAL A 270 10.09 9.05 -2.84
CA VAL A 270 9.71 8.54 -4.16
C VAL A 270 10.56 7.32 -4.50
N TYR A 271 9.91 6.24 -4.90
CA TYR A 271 10.53 4.99 -5.35
C TYR A 271 10.30 4.85 -6.85
N LEU A 272 11.33 5.17 -7.63
CA LEU A 272 11.29 5.10 -9.09
C LEU A 272 11.75 3.71 -9.58
N PRO A 273 11.15 3.14 -10.64
CA PRO A 273 11.59 1.87 -11.22
C PRO A 273 12.85 2.00 -12.08
N LEU A 274 13.93 2.55 -11.51
CA LEU A 274 15.17 3.00 -12.18
C LEU A 274 15.96 1.93 -12.94
N LEU A 275 15.66 0.65 -12.76
CA LEU A 275 16.32 -0.43 -13.50
C LEU A 275 15.66 -0.68 -14.86
N TRP A 276 14.43 -0.20 -15.07
CA TRP A 276 13.74 -0.23 -16.35
C TRP A 276 14.11 0.97 -17.22
N GLU A 277 13.73 0.92 -18.50
CA GLU A 277 13.69 2.11 -19.34
C GLU A 277 12.43 2.94 -19.00
N PRO A 278 12.49 4.28 -18.91
CA PRO A 278 11.33 5.11 -18.58
C PRO A 278 10.13 4.88 -19.50
N SER A 279 10.38 4.69 -20.80
CA SER A 279 9.33 4.41 -21.81
C SER A 279 8.59 3.08 -21.58
N PHE A 280 9.17 2.18 -20.79
CA PHE A 280 8.56 0.92 -20.40
C PHE A 280 7.72 1.04 -19.12
N CYS A 281 7.72 2.18 -18.45
CA CYS A 281 6.99 2.39 -17.20
C CYS A 281 5.81 3.35 -17.37
N SER A 282 4.81 3.19 -16.51
CA SER A 282 3.77 4.20 -16.35
C SER A 282 4.34 5.40 -15.59
N VAL A 283 3.97 6.60 -16.04
CA VAL A 283 4.31 7.86 -15.38
C VAL A 283 3.33 8.24 -14.27
N THR A 284 2.20 7.53 -14.15
CA THR A 284 1.24 7.75 -13.07
C THR A 284 1.68 6.97 -11.84
N PRO A 285 1.98 7.63 -10.70
CA PRO A 285 2.39 6.93 -9.47
C PRO A 285 1.21 6.26 -8.76
N VAL A 286 1.51 5.44 -7.75
CA VAL A 286 0.59 5.11 -6.65
C VAL A 286 1.08 5.73 -5.35
N ALA A 287 0.16 6.09 -4.45
CA ALA A 287 0.49 6.71 -3.18
C ALA A 287 0.22 5.77 -2.00
N LEU A 288 1.15 5.73 -1.05
CA LEU A 288 1.05 4.97 0.20
C LEU A 288 1.28 5.89 1.39
N GLY A 289 0.57 5.61 2.48
CA GLY A 289 0.79 6.18 3.80
C GLY A 289 1.66 5.25 4.63
N TYR A 290 2.58 5.79 5.44
CA TYR A 290 3.37 5.00 6.39
C TYR A 290 3.32 5.59 7.80
N THR A 291 2.82 4.79 8.75
CA THR A 291 2.73 5.14 10.18
C THR A 291 3.08 3.92 11.04
N ARG A 292 3.81 4.10 12.15
CA ARG A 292 4.02 3.06 13.19
C ARG A 292 4.30 1.62 12.68
N GLY A 293 5.06 1.45 11.59
CA GLY A 293 5.33 0.12 11.03
C GLY A 293 4.23 -0.46 10.12
N HIS A 294 3.27 0.36 9.70
CA HIS A 294 2.11 0.01 8.91
C HIS A 294 2.03 0.84 7.64
N PHE A 295 1.69 0.19 6.53
CA PHE A 295 1.38 0.84 5.25
C PHE A 295 -0.12 0.87 5.02
N SER A 296 -0.62 1.95 4.44
CA SER A 296 -2.01 2.08 3.97
C SER A 296 -2.03 2.64 2.55
N ALA A 297 -2.98 2.19 1.72
CA ALA A 297 -3.20 2.81 0.40
C ALA A 297 -3.76 4.23 0.59
N LEU A 298 -3.18 5.21 -0.10
CA LEU A 298 -3.72 6.58 -0.14
C LEU A 298 -4.39 6.80 -1.48
N VAL A 299 -5.70 6.97 -1.46
CA VAL A 299 -6.50 7.07 -2.69
C VAL A 299 -7.33 8.36 -2.68
N PRO A 300 -7.52 9.01 -3.84
CA PRO A 300 -8.43 10.14 -3.95
C PRO A 300 -9.88 9.68 -4.04
N VAL A 301 -10.81 10.63 -3.86
CA VAL A 301 -12.19 10.50 -4.31
C VAL A 301 -12.30 11.10 -5.71
N GLU A 302 -12.99 10.39 -6.60
CA GLU A 302 -13.34 10.93 -7.91
C GLU A 302 -14.27 12.12 -7.71
N HIS A 303 -13.93 13.27 -8.28
CA HIS A 303 -14.81 14.44 -8.24
C HIS A 303 -15.55 14.53 -9.58
N SER A 304 -16.88 14.47 -9.54
CA SER A 304 -17.71 14.73 -10.72
C SER A 304 -17.63 16.22 -11.05
N ARG A 305 -16.87 16.60 -12.08
CA ARG A 305 -16.92 17.98 -12.62
C ARG A 305 -18.22 18.18 -13.39
N THR A 306 -19.34 18.25 -12.69
CA THR A 306 -20.66 18.49 -13.30
C THR A 306 -21.30 19.76 -12.76
N HIS A 307 -20.65 20.92 -12.93
CA HIS A 307 -21.36 22.22 -12.91
C HIS A 307 -20.67 23.36 -13.69
N GLU A 308 -19.70 23.08 -14.57
CA GLU A 308 -19.27 24.06 -15.58
C GLU A 308 -19.89 23.71 -16.93
N MET A 309 -20.93 24.46 -17.31
CA MET A 309 -21.62 24.32 -18.59
C MET A 309 -20.61 24.45 -19.75
N GLY A 310 -20.35 23.35 -20.46
CA GLY A 310 -19.70 23.37 -21.77
C GLY A 310 -18.34 22.67 -21.89
N VAL A 311 -17.82 22.03 -20.85
CA VAL A 311 -16.56 21.27 -20.96
C VAL A 311 -16.86 19.82 -21.36
N PRO A 312 -16.21 19.26 -22.41
CA PRO A 312 -16.44 17.88 -22.82
C PRO A 312 -16.15 16.91 -21.68
N ASN A 313 -16.94 15.83 -21.60
CA ASN A 313 -16.87 14.72 -20.63
C ASN A 313 -15.56 13.88 -20.70
N ASN A 314 -14.49 14.45 -21.25
CA ASN A 314 -13.21 13.84 -21.59
C ASN A 314 -12.03 14.54 -20.88
N MET A 315 -12.30 15.43 -19.92
CA MET A 315 -11.24 15.95 -19.05
C MET A 315 -10.72 14.81 -18.17
N VAL A 316 -9.47 14.42 -18.44
CA VAL A 316 -8.73 13.41 -17.69
C VAL A 316 -8.84 13.69 -16.19
N ARG A 317 -9.24 12.65 -15.44
CA ARG A 317 -9.33 12.64 -13.98
C ARG A 317 -7.89 12.73 -13.45
N VAL A 318 -7.49 13.89 -12.94
CA VAL A 318 -6.12 14.12 -12.48
C VAL A 318 -6.12 14.23 -10.96
N CYS A 319 -5.28 13.43 -10.29
CA CYS A 319 -5.00 13.55 -8.87
C CYS A 319 -3.60 14.14 -8.69
N TYR A 320 -3.49 15.25 -7.98
CA TYR A 320 -2.22 15.94 -7.77
C TYR A 320 -1.57 15.44 -6.48
N LEU A 321 -0.42 14.79 -6.62
CA LEU A 321 0.36 14.21 -5.53
C LEU A 321 1.60 15.07 -5.26
N PRO A 322 1.71 15.73 -4.09
CA PRO A 322 2.87 16.56 -3.75
C PRO A 322 4.19 15.78 -3.84
N LEU A 323 5.17 16.34 -4.54
CA LEU A 323 6.55 15.85 -4.58
C LEU A 323 7.45 16.60 -3.58
N VAL A 324 6.83 17.43 -2.73
CA VAL A 324 7.44 18.18 -1.64
C VAL A 324 6.69 17.92 -0.33
N ASP A 325 7.35 18.10 0.80
CA ASP A 325 6.71 18.10 2.11
C ASP A 325 6.05 19.47 2.43
N SER A 326 5.42 19.58 3.61
CA SER A 326 4.75 20.80 4.06
C SER A 326 5.69 22.00 4.26
N GLU A 327 7.00 21.76 4.34
CA GLU A 327 8.05 22.80 4.36
C GLU A 327 8.55 23.14 2.95
N ARG A 328 7.90 22.63 1.90
CA ARG A 328 8.28 22.73 0.48
C ARG A 328 9.63 22.09 0.16
N LYS A 329 10.14 21.20 1.01
CA LYS A 329 11.37 20.44 0.73
C LYS A 329 11.02 19.27 -0.19
N LEU A 330 11.83 19.08 -1.23
CA LEU A 330 11.69 17.95 -2.16
C LEU A 330 11.72 16.61 -1.41
N LEU A 331 10.77 15.73 -1.71
CA LEU A 331 10.77 14.36 -1.20
C LEU A 331 12.03 13.63 -1.69
N PRO A 332 12.71 12.84 -0.83
CA PRO A 332 13.90 12.12 -1.25
C PRO A 332 13.52 11.05 -2.28
N ILE A 333 14.39 10.86 -3.28
CA ILE A 333 14.30 9.72 -4.19
C ILE A 333 15.18 8.61 -3.62
N HIS A 334 14.58 7.44 -3.39
CA HIS A 334 15.28 6.31 -2.78
C HIS A 334 16.17 5.58 -3.79
N PHE A 335 17.27 5.02 -3.29
CA PHE A 335 18.18 4.14 -4.05
C PHE A 335 18.85 4.75 -5.30
N LEU A 336 19.06 6.08 -5.29
CA LEU A 336 19.90 6.76 -6.26
C LEU A 336 21.36 6.35 -6.12
N THR A 337 22.00 6.03 -7.25
CA THR A 337 23.45 5.87 -7.36
C THR A 337 24.17 7.20 -7.21
N LYS A 338 25.49 7.17 -6.96
CA LYS A 338 26.32 8.39 -6.87
C LYS A 338 26.21 9.30 -8.09
N ALA A 339 25.98 8.73 -9.27
CA ALA A 339 25.88 9.49 -10.52
C ALA A 339 24.51 10.17 -10.68
N GLU A 340 23.46 9.64 -10.04
CA GLU A 340 22.10 10.16 -10.10
C GLU A 340 21.83 11.23 -9.02
N VAL A 341 22.59 11.21 -7.91
CA VAL A 341 22.48 12.22 -6.84
C VAL A 341 22.77 13.62 -7.38
N GLY A 342 21.92 14.59 -7.04
CA GLY A 342 21.98 15.97 -7.54
C GLY A 342 21.18 16.21 -8.83
N SER A 343 20.57 15.17 -9.40
CA SER A 343 19.68 15.26 -10.58
C SER A 343 18.22 14.93 -10.27
N GLU A 344 17.80 15.07 -9.01
CA GLU A 344 16.52 14.57 -8.50
C GLU A 344 15.32 15.14 -9.28
N GLU A 345 15.27 16.46 -9.52
CA GLU A 345 14.15 17.06 -10.25
C GLU A 345 14.10 16.57 -11.72
N HIS A 346 15.26 16.38 -12.35
CA HIS A 346 15.33 15.82 -13.70
C HIS A 346 14.79 14.39 -13.74
N LEU A 347 15.18 13.56 -12.77
CA LEU A 347 14.66 12.20 -12.64
C LEU A 347 13.15 12.20 -12.39
N LEU A 348 12.64 13.05 -11.51
CA LEU A 348 11.18 13.13 -11.29
C LEU A 348 10.46 13.46 -12.60
N ARG A 349 10.92 14.44 -13.37
CA ARG A 349 10.32 14.82 -14.66
C ARG A 349 10.46 13.76 -15.76
N GLN A 350 11.47 12.91 -15.66
CA GLN A 350 11.66 11.79 -16.60
C GLN A 350 10.72 10.61 -16.29
N TRP A 351 10.40 10.39 -15.02
CA TRP A 351 9.68 9.20 -14.56
C TRP A 351 8.23 9.44 -14.14
N LEU A 352 7.81 10.69 -13.98
CA LEU A 352 6.46 11.11 -13.58
C LEU A 352 5.95 12.21 -14.52
N ASP A 353 4.63 12.34 -14.63
CA ASP A 353 4.02 13.57 -15.19
C ASP A 353 4.04 14.66 -14.11
N VAL A 354 5.12 15.45 -14.11
CA VAL A 354 5.38 16.49 -13.12
C VAL A 354 4.87 17.84 -13.59
N SER A 355 4.13 18.51 -12.72
CA SER A 355 3.69 19.89 -12.93
C SER A 355 3.93 20.75 -11.68
N THR A 356 3.75 22.05 -11.85
CA THR A 356 3.80 23.02 -10.74
C THR A 356 2.43 23.67 -10.64
N THR A 357 1.87 23.68 -9.43
CA THR A 357 0.59 24.34 -9.15
C THR A 357 0.73 25.87 -9.18
N ASP A 358 -0.38 26.60 -9.17
CA ASP A 358 -0.37 28.07 -9.14
C ASP A 358 0.30 28.61 -7.85
N GLY A 359 0.17 27.88 -6.74
CA GLY A 359 0.86 28.12 -5.47
C GLY A 359 2.36 27.78 -5.46
N GLY A 360 2.89 27.30 -6.60
CA GLY A 360 4.29 26.94 -6.79
C GLY A 360 4.67 25.58 -6.20
N LEU A 361 3.71 24.67 -5.98
CA LEU A 361 3.98 23.34 -5.45
C LEU A 361 4.33 22.37 -6.58
N LEU A 362 5.43 21.62 -6.43
CA LEU A 362 5.80 20.55 -7.35
C LEU A 362 4.92 19.32 -7.06
N VAL A 363 4.21 18.83 -8.08
CA VAL A 363 3.23 17.73 -7.96
C VAL A 363 3.36 16.75 -9.12
N ALA A 364 3.11 15.46 -8.86
CA ALA A 364 2.86 14.43 -9.87
C ALA A 364 1.35 14.32 -10.16
N LYS A 365 0.98 13.91 -11.38
CA LYS A 365 -0.40 13.73 -11.84
C LYS A 365 -0.84 12.27 -11.97
#